data_AF-A0A8H4UZZ0-F1
#
_entry.id   AF-A0A8H4UZZ0-F1
#
_cell.length_a   1.000
_cell.length_b   1.000
_cell.length_c   1.000
_cell.angle_alpha   90.00
_cell.angle_beta   90.00
_cell.angle_gamma   90.00
#
_symmetry.space_group_name_H-M   'P 1'
#
loop_
_entity.id
_entity.type
_entity.pdbx_description
1 polymer ?
#
loop_
_entity_poly.entity_id
_entity_poly.type
_entity_poly.pdbx_seq_one_letter_code
_entity_poly.pdbx_strand_id
1 'polypeptide(L)'
;EKDYEKIDKLIKLRREYAARLKPIEAGIEQERKGLDESDQEIMAGEWLSRRLDAGLFALQTIDVILAWLIAEDDGAKTKIATLLGDRDEDISIIKKTLQDQVNDLGEEDEGEKYLKDICEL
;
A
#
# COMPACT_ATOMS: atom_id res chain seq x y z
N GLU A 1 -13.40 1.74 24.74
CA GLU A 1 -12.31 1.41 23.80
C GLU A 1 -11.29 2.54 23.89
N LYS A 2 -9.99 2.28 24.11
CA LYS A 2 -9.01 3.35 24.37
C LYS A 2 -8.72 4.13 23.08
N ASP A 3 -9.36 5.28 22.92
CA ASP A 3 -8.99 6.43 22.07
C ASP A 3 -8.10 6.10 20.86
N TYR A 4 -8.56 5.21 19.99
CA TYR A 4 -7.91 4.90 18.72
C TYR A 4 -6.44 4.43 18.80
N GLU A 5 -5.95 3.91 19.94
CA GLU A 5 -4.54 3.49 20.12
C GLU A 5 -4.06 2.47 19.05
N LYS A 6 -4.99 1.67 18.52
CA LYS A 6 -4.72 0.72 17.42
C LYS A 6 -4.41 1.44 16.11
N ILE A 7 -5.04 2.59 15.84
CA ILE A 7 -4.77 3.42 14.67
C ILE A 7 -3.35 3.98 14.73
N ASP A 8 -2.91 4.49 15.89
CA ASP A 8 -1.53 4.97 16.06
C ASP A 8 -0.51 3.86 15.78
N LYS A 9 -0.78 2.62 16.24
CA LYS A 9 0.06 1.45 15.94
C LYS A 9 0.05 1.08 14.46
N LEU A 10 -1.11 1.09 13.81
CA LEU A 10 -1.24 0.80 12.38
C LEU A 10 -0.46 1.82 11.53
N ILE A 11 -0.59 3.11 11.81
CA ILE A 11 0.15 4.16 11.09
C ILE A 11 1.66 4.02 11.32
N LYS A 12 2.09 3.69 12.54
CA LYS A 12 3.50 3.41 12.82
C LYS A 12 4.03 2.23 11.99
N LEU A 13 3.31 1.11 11.98
CA LEU A 13 3.71 -0.07 11.20
C LEU A 13 3.73 0.23 9.70
N ARG A 14 2.72 0.95 9.19
CA ARG A 14 2.65 1.40 7.79
C ARG A 14 3.93 2.15 7.41
N ARG A 15 4.34 3.12 8.23
CA ARG A 15 5.56 3.92 8.03
C ARG A 15 6.81 3.05 8.02
N GLU A 16 6.89 2.06 8.91
CA GLU A 16 8.04 1.16 8.97
C GLU A 16 8.16 0.31 7.70
N TYR A 17 7.07 -0.29 7.22
CA TYR A 17 7.10 -1.08 5.98
C TYR A 17 7.30 -0.22 4.73
N ALA A 18 6.66 0.95 4.65
CA ALA A 18 6.88 1.90 3.56
C ALA A 18 8.35 2.34 3.48
N ALA A 19 9.00 2.58 4.63
CA ALA A 19 10.42 2.93 4.67
C ALA A 19 11.33 1.78 4.22
N ARG A 20 10.97 0.52 4.51
CA ARG A 20 11.72 -0.67 4.04
C ARG A 20 11.56 -0.90 2.55
N LEU A 21 10.36 -0.68 2.02
CA LEU A 21 10.04 -0.90 0.62
C LEU A 21 10.62 0.19 -0.30
N LYS A 22 10.70 1.44 0.18
CA LYS A 22 11.18 2.60 -0.58
C LYS A 22 12.53 2.39 -1.32
N PRO A 23 13.61 1.91 -0.69
CA PRO A 23 14.88 1.67 -1.40
C PRO A 23 14.78 0.54 -2.42
N ILE A 24 13.92 -0.46 -2.20
CA ILE A 24 13.70 -1.57 -3.12
C ILE A 24 13.00 -1.08 -4.39
N GLU A 25 11.92 -0.31 -4.25
CA GLU A 25 11.24 0.32 -5.40
C GLU A 25 12.17 1.23 -6.20
N ALA A 26 13.00 2.02 -5.52
CA ALA A 26 13.97 2.89 -6.19
C ALA A 26 15.01 2.10 -7.00
N GLY A 27 15.46 0.95 -6.48
CA GLY A 27 16.35 0.04 -7.20
C GLY A 27 15.67 -0.59 -8.42
N ILE A 28 14.46 -1.10 -8.25
CA ILE A 28 13.66 -1.70 -9.33
C ILE A 28 13.39 -0.69 -10.44
N GLU A 29 13.02 0.54 -10.11
CA GLU A 29 12.78 1.60 -11.09
C GLU A 29 14.05 1.97 -11.87
N GLN A 30 15.22 1.88 -11.24
CA GLN A 30 16.49 2.11 -11.93
C GLN A 30 16.85 0.94 -12.86
N GLU A 31 16.57 -0.30 -12.46
CA GLU A 31 16.77 -1.50 -13.28
C GLU A 31 15.84 -1.47 -14.51
N ARG A 32 14.55 -1.12 -14.32
CA ARG A 32 13.55 -1.02 -15.40
C ARG A 32 14.00 -0.14 -16.57
N LYS A 33 14.64 0.99 -16.28
CA LYS A 33 15.12 1.93 -17.32
C LYS A 33 16.18 1.34 -18.26
N GLY A 34 16.84 0.26 -17.85
CA GLY A 34 17.86 -0.43 -18.64
C GLY A 34 17.34 -1.62 -19.44
N LEU A 35 16.06 -1.98 -19.32
CA LEU A 35 15.48 -3.19 -19.89
C LEU A 35 14.36 -2.84 -20.87
N ASP A 36 14.24 -3.61 -21.95
CA ASP A 36 13.07 -3.55 -22.83
C ASP A 36 11.86 -4.27 -22.21
N GLU A 37 10.69 -4.15 -22.83
CA GLU A 37 9.45 -4.72 -22.29
C GLU A 37 9.54 -6.24 -22.08
N SER A 38 10.20 -6.97 -22.97
CA SER A 38 10.36 -8.43 -22.85
C SER A 38 11.23 -8.80 -21.66
N ASP A 39 12.33 -8.08 -21.46
CA ASP A 39 13.22 -8.31 -20.32
C ASP A 39 12.56 -7.89 -19.00
N GLN A 40 11.74 -6.83 -19.01
CA GLN A 40 10.96 -6.42 -17.84
C GLN A 40 9.93 -7.49 -17.42
N GLU A 41 9.27 -8.14 -18.37
CA GLU A 41 8.34 -9.25 -18.09
C GLU A 41 9.06 -10.43 -17.42
N ILE A 42 10.25 -10.78 -17.88
CA ILE A 42 11.08 -11.85 -17.29
C ILE A 42 11.46 -11.50 -15.85
N MET A 43 11.81 -10.23 -15.59
CA MET A 43 12.24 -9.74 -14.29
C MET A 43 11.09 -9.49 -13.29
N ALA A 44 9.84 -9.41 -13.76
CA ALA A 44 8.69 -9.03 -12.95
C ALA A 44 8.53 -9.92 -11.69
N GLY A 45 8.71 -11.24 -11.83
CA GLY A 45 8.61 -12.17 -10.71
C GLY A 45 9.71 -11.97 -9.65
N GLU A 46 10.95 -11.65 -10.07
CA GLU A 46 12.03 -11.38 -9.15
C GLU A 46 11.80 -10.06 -8.39
N TRP A 47 11.37 -9.01 -9.09
CA TRP A 47 11.00 -7.75 -8.45
C TRP A 47 9.87 -7.91 -7.44
N LEU A 48 8.85 -8.70 -7.77
CA LEU A 48 7.78 -9.04 -6.83
C LEU A 48 8.33 -9.76 -5.60
N SER A 49 9.20 -10.76 -5.78
CA SER A 49 9.85 -11.46 -4.66
C SER A 49 10.58 -10.49 -3.73
N ARG A 50 11.40 -9.58 -4.29
CA ARG A 50 12.14 -8.59 -3.50
C ARG A 50 11.21 -7.65 -2.72
N ARG A 51 10.08 -7.26 -3.32
CA ARG A 51 9.04 -6.45 -2.64
C ARG A 51 8.38 -7.21 -1.50
N LEU A 52 8.06 -8.49 -1.70
CA LEU A 52 7.49 -9.36 -0.67
C LEU A 52 8.45 -9.54 0.51
N ASP A 53 9.74 -9.77 0.25
CA ASP A 53 10.78 -9.86 1.28
C ASP A 53 10.91 -8.56 2.10
N ALA A 54 10.68 -7.41 1.46
CA ALA A 54 10.65 -6.10 2.12
C ALA A 54 9.35 -5.82 2.90
N GLY A 55 8.35 -6.69 2.80
CA GLY A 55 7.09 -6.59 3.52
C GLY A 55 5.96 -5.90 2.76
N LEU A 56 5.95 -5.95 1.42
CA LEU A 56 4.86 -5.40 0.58
C LEU A 56 3.48 -5.87 1.04
N PHE A 57 3.30 -7.18 1.27
CA PHE A 57 2.01 -7.72 1.68
C PHE A 57 1.53 -7.17 3.04
N ALA A 58 2.45 -6.95 3.98
CA ALA A 58 2.12 -6.36 5.27
C ALA A 58 1.68 -4.89 5.11
N LEU A 59 2.36 -4.11 4.27
CA LEU A 59 1.98 -2.74 3.95
C LEU A 59 0.58 -2.68 3.31
N GLN A 60 0.33 -3.51 2.28
CA GLN A 60 -0.96 -3.59 1.59
C GLN A 60 -2.08 -4.00 2.55
N THR A 61 -1.84 -4.99 3.41
CA THR A 61 -2.84 -5.43 4.41
C THR A 61 -3.18 -4.31 5.40
N ILE A 62 -2.19 -3.56 5.86
CA ILE A 62 -2.41 -2.39 6.72
C ILE A 62 -3.25 -1.35 5.99
N ASP A 63 -2.97 -1.09 4.71
CA ASP A 63 -3.71 -0.12 3.91
C ASP A 63 -5.15 -0.53 3.64
N VAL A 64 -5.43 -1.82 3.45
CA VAL A 64 -6.80 -2.35 3.40
C VAL A 64 -7.52 -2.07 4.72
N ILE A 65 -6.91 -2.40 5.87
CA ILE A 65 -7.52 -2.17 7.19
C ILE A 65 -7.81 -0.67 7.40
N LEU A 66 -6.86 0.21 7.03
CA LEU A 66 -7.04 1.65 7.15
C LEU A 66 -8.15 2.18 6.24
N ALA A 67 -8.26 1.68 5.02
CA ALA A 67 -9.33 2.06 4.10
C ALA A 67 -10.72 1.68 4.64
N TRP A 68 -10.87 0.47 5.20
CA TRP A 68 -12.11 0.06 5.87
C TRP A 68 -12.46 0.98 7.04
N LEU A 69 -11.48 1.34 7.88
CA LEU A 69 -11.71 2.26 9.00
C LEU A 69 -12.10 3.67 8.54
N ILE A 70 -11.52 4.15 7.44
CA ILE A 70 -11.85 5.45 6.86
C ILE A 70 -13.29 5.47 6.32
N ALA A 71 -13.74 4.37 5.72
CA ALA A 71 -15.09 4.25 5.17
C ALA A 71 -16.16 4.07 6.26
N GLU A 72 -15.82 3.38 7.36
CA GLU A 72 -16.77 3.03 8.43
C GLU A 72 -16.96 4.12 9.49
N ASP A 73 -15.90 4.86 9.86
CA ASP A 73 -15.93 5.82 10.98
C ASP A 73 -15.25 7.15 10.64
N ASP A 74 -16.03 8.24 10.61
CA ASP A 74 -15.55 9.61 10.40
C ASP A 74 -14.53 10.07 11.47
N GLY A 75 -14.65 9.56 12.71
CA GLY A 75 -13.69 9.80 13.78
C GLY A 75 -12.34 9.14 13.50
N ALA A 76 -12.35 7.88 13.06
CA ALA A 76 -11.17 7.16 12.60
C ALA A 76 -10.52 7.85 11.39
N LYS A 77 -11.31 8.26 10.40
CA LYS A 77 -10.85 9.02 9.22
C LYS A 77 -10.11 10.29 9.63
N THR A 78 -10.69 11.08 10.54
CA THR A 78 -10.09 12.33 11.03
C THR A 78 -8.76 12.07 11.75
N LYS A 79 -8.72 11.04 12.61
CA LYS A 79 -7.50 10.63 13.33
C LYS A 79 -6.41 10.14 12.37
N ILE A 80 -6.76 9.32 11.38
CA ILE A 80 -5.82 8.83 10.35
C ILE A 80 -5.25 10.00 9.54
N ALA A 81 -6.10 10.90 9.05
CA ALA A 81 -5.67 12.08 8.30
C ALA A 81 -4.71 12.96 9.13
N THR A 82 -5.03 13.17 10.41
CA THR A 82 -4.16 13.93 11.33
C THR A 82 -2.80 13.25 11.48
N LEU A 83 -2.78 11.94 11.75
CA LEU A 83 -1.54 11.21 11.94
C LEU A 83 -0.68 11.18 10.67
N LEU A 84 -1.26 11.02 9.48
CA LEU A 84 -0.53 11.09 8.23
C LEU A 84 0.07 12.48 8.00
N GLY A 85 -0.69 13.53 8.32
CA GLY A 85 -0.27 14.93 8.22
C GLY A 85 0.98 15.28 9.03
N ASP A 86 1.31 14.54 10.10
CA ASP A 86 2.56 14.70 10.86
C ASP A 86 3.84 14.55 10.00
N ARG A 87 3.72 14.00 8.78
CA ARG A 87 4.81 13.84 7.82
C ARG A 87 4.50 14.42 6.44
N ASP A 88 3.58 15.39 6.36
CA ASP A 88 3.11 15.98 5.09
C ASP A 88 2.52 14.93 4.13
N GLU A 89 1.95 13.85 4.67
CA GLU A 89 1.25 12.81 3.91
C GLU A 89 -0.27 12.96 4.08
N ASP A 90 -1.04 12.43 3.13
CA ASP A 90 -2.50 12.40 3.21
C ASP A 90 -3.07 11.01 2.82
N ILE A 91 -4.38 10.83 2.94
CA ILE A 91 -5.06 9.54 2.70
C ILE A 91 -4.81 8.98 1.28
N SER A 92 -4.44 9.82 0.30
CA SER A 92 -4.11 9.37 -1.05
C SER A 92 -2.96 8.36 -1.10
N ILE A 93 -2.07 8.34 -0.11
CA ILE A 93 -0.98 7.34 -0.05
C ILE A 93 -1.54 5.92 0.14
N ILE A 94 -2.65 5.79 0.88
CA ILE A 94 -3.33 4.50 1.14
C ILE A 94 -4.02 4.08 -0.16
N LYS A 95 -4.75 5.02 -0.79
CA LYS A 95 -5.42 4.79 -2.07
C LYS A 95 -4.42 4.37 -3.15
N LYS A 96 -3.25 5.01 -3.22
CA LYS A 96 -2.21 4.68 -4.17
C LYS A 96 -1.72 3.25 -4.00
N THR A 97 -1.37 2.85 -2.77
CA THR A 97 -0.90 1.48 -2.50
C THR A 97 -1.94 0.42 -2.84
N LEU A 98 -3.23 0.69 -2.58
CA LEU A 98 -4.31 -0.21 -2.97
C LEU A 98 -4.51 -0.28 -4.49
N GLN A 99 -4.40 0.85 -5.20
CA GLN A 99 -4.47 0.87 -6.65
C GLN A 99 -3.29 0.10 -7.28
N ASP A 100 -2.08 0.28 -6.75
CA ASP A 100 -0.90 -0.46 -7.19
C ASP A 100 -1.11 -1.97 -6.94
N GLN A 101 -1.68 -2.37 -5.80
CA GLN A 101 -2.05 -3.76 -5.52
C GLN A 101 -3.03 -4.33 -6.55
N VAL A 102 -4.08 -3.58 -6.90
CA VAL A 102 -5.06 -4.01 -7.91
C VAL A 102 -4.39 -4.16 -9.28
N ASN A 103 -3.52 -3.22 -9.66
CA ASN A 103 -2.82 -3.28 -10.94
C ASN A 103 -1.86 -4.49 -11.03
N ASP A 104 -1.28 -4.90 -9.91
CA ASP A 104 -0.36 -6.05 -9.84
C ASP A 104 -1.08 -7.42 -9.90
N LEU A 105 -2.39 -7.48 -9.65
CA LEU A 105 -3.15 -8.74 -9.58
C LEU A 105 -3.57 -9.32 -10.95
N GLY A 106 -3.58 -8.52 -12.02
CA GLY A 106 -3.91 -8.98 -13.38
C GLY A 106 -5.41 -8.85 -13.73
N GLU A 107 -5.95 -9.74 -14.57
CA GLU A 107 -7.39 -9.78 -14.90
C GLU A 107 -8.16 -10.77 -14.00
N GLU A 108 -9.10 -10.21 -13.21
CA GLU A 108 -10.34 -10.74 -12.65
C GLU A 108 -10.28 -12.05 -11.85
N ASP A 109 -10.04 -11.91 -10.55
CA ASP A 109 -10.54 -12.84 -9.53
C ASP A 109 -11.47 -12.12 -8.53
N GLU A 110 -12.37 -12.84 -7.85
CA GLU A 110 -13.41 -12.26 -6.96
C GLU A 110 -12.86 -11.34 -5.86
N GLY A 111 -11.59 -11.54 -5.47
CA GLY A 111 -10.88 -10.66 -4.53
C GLY A 111 -10.58 -9.26 -5.07
N GLU A 112 -10.38 -9.09 -6.37
CA GLU A 112 -10.16 -7.78 -7.01
C GLU A 112 -11.40 -6.90 -6.94
N LYS A 113 -12.59 -7.51 -7.08
CA LYS A 113 -13.86 -6.78 -7.00
C LYS A 113 -14.03 -6.11 -5.63
N TYR A 114 -13.74 -6.83 -4.55
CA TYR A 114 -13.79 -6.28 -3.20
C TYR A 114 -12.76 -5.16 -2.98
N LEU A 115 -11.52 -5.31 -3.47
CA LEU A 115 -10.50 -4.26 -3.37
C LEU A 115 -10.86 -3.01 -4.17
N LYS A 116 -11.47 -3.18 -5.34
CA LYS A 116 -11.91 -2.07 -6.19
C LYS A 116 -13.08 -1.31 -5.56
N ASP A 117 -14.07 -2.02 -5.03
CA ASP A 117 -15.20 -1.42 -4.31
C ASP A 117 -14.71 -0.57 -3.11
N ILE A 118 -13.65 -1.01 -2.41
CA ILE A 118 -13.02 -0.24 -1.32
C ILE A 118 -12.34 1.04 -1.83
N CYS A 119 -11.73 1.02 -3.02
CA CYS A 119 -11.05 2.18 -3.60
C CYS A 119 -12.00 3.24 -4.18
N GLU A 120 -13.26 2.86 -4.44
CA GLU A 120 -14.32 3.70 -4.99
C GLU A 120 -15.18 4.41 -3.92
N LEU A 121 -15.04 4.03 -2.64
CA LEU A 121 -15.61 4.72 -1.46
C LEU A 121 -14.79 5.96 -1.05
#